data_AF-A0A2E0LIZ4-F1
#
_entry.id   AF-A0A2E0LIZ4-F1
#
_cell.length_a   1.000
_cell.length_b   1.000
_cell.length_c   1.000
_cell.angle_alpha   90.00
_cell.angle_beta   90.00
_cell.angle_gamma   90.00
#
_symmetry.space_group_name_H-M   'P 1'
#
loop_
_entity.id
_entity.type
_entity.pdbx_description
1 polymer ?
#
loop_
_entity_poly.entity_id
_entity_poly.type
_entity_poly.pdbx_seq_one_letter_code
_entity_poly.pdbx_strand_id
1 'polypeptide(L)'
;RQFMYTKFVLVTDDDIDARDWRDVIWAMTTRMDPARDLVVVENTPIDYLDFASPVSGLGSKVGFDATAKWPGETAREWGRPIAMDAAVQARIDALWPELGL
;
A
#
# COMPACT_ATOMS: atom_id res chain seq x y z
N ARG A 1 1.13 -18.00 -15.06
CA ARG A 1 1.29 -16.53 -15.25
C ARG A 1 0.08 -15.81 -14.63
N GLN A 2 -0.09 -15.85 -13.31
CA GLN A 2 -1.36 -15.48 -12.64
C GLN A 2 -1.57 -13.95 -12.47
N PHE A 3 -0.51 -13.14 -12.43
CA PHE A 3 -0.61 -11.70 -12.13
C PHE A 3 -0.31 -10.77 -13.30
N MET A 4 -0.26 -11.30 -14.53
CA MET A 4 0.11 -10.51 -15.73
C MET A 4 -0.91 -9.42 -16.06
N TYR A 5 -2.18 -9.59 -15.68
CA TYR A 5 -3.27 -8.65 -15.95
C TYR A 5 -3.60 -7.72 -14.77
N THR A 6 -2.90 -7.85 -13.64
CA THR A 6 -3.07 -6.93 -12.52
C THR A 6 -2.67 -5.53 -12.94
N LYS A 7 -3.60 -4.57 -12.85
CA LYS A 7 -3.42 -3.20 -13.33
C LYS A 7 -2.84 -2.24 -12.29
N PHE A 8 -3.21 -2.44 -11.04
CA PHE A 8 -2.85 -1.59 -9.91
C PHE A 8 -2.10 -2.45 -8.91
N VAL A 9 -0.89 -2.04 -8.55
CA VAL A 9 -0.07 -2.69 -7.53
C VAL A 9 0.33 -1.65 -6.50
N LEU A 10 -0.01 -1.91 -5.26
CA LEU A 10 0.38 -1.10 -4.10
C LEU A 10 1.45 -1.87 -3.32
N VAL A 11 2.56 -1.19 -3.04
CA VAL A 11 3.67 -1.74 -2.26
C VAL A 11 3.74 -0.98 -0.95
N THR A 12 3.75 -1.72 0.16
CA THR A 12 3.79 -1.19 1.53
C THR A 12 4.85 -1.95 2.33
N ASP A 13 5.26 -1.39 3.46
CA ASP A 13 6.10 -2.09 4.43
C ASP A 13 5.29 -3.16 5.20
N ASP A 14 5.96 -3.94 6.04
CA ASP A 14 5.40 -5.06 6.81
C ASP A 14 4.56 -4.64 8.02
N ASP A 15 4.61 -3.36 8.40
CA ASP A 15 3.77 -2.78 9.45
C ASP A 15 2.35 -2.45 8.99
N ILE A 16 2.02 -2.73 7.73
CA ILE A 16 0.70 -2.49 7.10
C ILE A 16 0.00 -3.82 6.86
N ASP A 17 -1.23 -3.98 7.39
CA ASP A 17 -2.08 -5.09 6.97
C ASP A 17 -2.64 -4.84 5.56
N ALA A 18 -2.12 -5.57 4.56
CA ALA A 18 -2.57 -5.49 3.17
C ALA A 18 -4.04 -5.88 2.95
N ARG A 19 -4.73 -6.42 3.98
CA ARG A 19 -6.16 -6.75 3.96
C ARG A 19 -7.04 -5.71 4.66
N ASP A 20 -6.45 -4.73 5.34
CA ASP A 20 -7.18 -3.60 5.93
C ASP A 20 -6.96 -2.34 5.09
N TRP A 21 -8.05 -1.88 4.45
CA TRP A 21 -8.00 -0.65 3.64
C TRP A 21 -7.64 0.59 4.45
N ARG A 22 -7.90 0.62 5.77
CA ARG A 22 -7.52 1.75 6.61
C ARG A 22 -6.00 1.90 6.67
N ASP A 23 -5.28 0.78 6.84
CA ASP A 23 -3.83 0.75 6.89
C ASP A 23 -3.23 1.06 5.51
N VAL A 24 -3.77 0.46 4.43
CA VAL A 24 -3.30 0.70 3.06
C VAL A 24 -3.47 2.18 2.67
N ILE A 25 -4.63 2.78 2.95
CA ILE A 25 -4.87 4.20 2.63
C ILE A 25 -4.02 5.10 3.52
N TRP A 26 -3.80 4.75 4.79
CA TRP A 26 -2.89 5.49 5.66
C TRP A 26 -1.46 5.49 5.09
N ALA A 27 -0.94 4.33 4.66
CA ALA A 27 0.37 4.24 4.02
C ALA A 27 0.44 5.11 2.76
N MET A 28 -0.54 5.00 1.85
CA MET A 28 -0.60 5.81 0.63
C MET A 28 -0.60 7.32 0.91
N THR A 29 -1.38 7.77 1.89
CA THR A 29 -1.58 9.22 2.14
C THR A 29 -0.49 9.85 2.99
N THR A 30 0.35 9.05 3.66
CA THR A 30 1.40 9.56 4.54
C THR A 30 2.82 9.26 4.06
N ARG A 31 3.01 8.22 3.23
CA ARG A 31 4.33 7.77 2.77
C ARG A 31 4.62 8.07 1.30
N MET A 32 3.65 8.61 0.56
CA MET A 32 3.82 8.89 -0.88
C MET A 32 3.84 10.38 -1.22
N ASP A 33 4.72 10.74 -2.15
CA ASP A 33 4.56 11.88 -3.05
C ASP A 33 4.05 11.36 -4.41
N PRO A 34 2.89 11.82 -4.91
CA PRO A 34 2.30 11.23 -6.11
C PRO A 34 3.16 11.32 -7.38
N ALA A 35 3.96 12.36 -7.55
CA ALA A 35 4.75 12.53 -8.75
C ALA A 35 6.02 11.67 -8.72
N ARG A 36 6.63 11.51 -7.54
CA ARG A 36 7.84 10.71 -7.34
C ARG A 36 7.56 9.20 -7.26
N ASP A 37 6.50 8.82 -6.56
CA ASP A 37 6.30 7.43 -6.08
C ASP A 37 5.26 6.64 -6.89
N LEU A 38 4.86 7.18 -8.04
CA LEU A 38 3.93 6.55 -8.97
C LEU A 38 4.67 6.12 -10.23
N VAL A 39 4.63 4.83 -10.54
CA VAL A 39 5.24 4.27 -11.74
C VAL A 39 4.15 3.87 -12.73
N VAL A 40 4.10 4.53 -13.88
CA VAL A 40 3.20 4.16 -14.98
C VAL A 40 4.01 3.45 -16.06
N VAL A 41 3.52 2.28 -16.48
CA VAL A 41 4.03 1.58 -17.66
C VAL A 41 2.90 1.45 -18.67
N GLU A 42 3.10 2.05 -19.84
CA GLU A 42 2.13 2.03 -20.94
C GLU A 42 2.35 0.82 -21.86
N ASN A 43 1.37 0.56 -22.73
CA ASN A 43 1.46 -0.48 -23.77
C ASN A 43 1.75 -1.89 -23.24
N THR A 44 1.09 -2.26 -22.14
CA THR A 44 1.22 -3.57 -21.49
C THR A 44 0.02 -4.48 -21.79
N PRO A 45 0.19 -5.82 -21.75
CA PRO A 45 -0.92 -6.76 -21.94
C PRO A 45 -1.99 -6.59 -20.86
N ILE A 46 -3.25 -6.44 -21.29
CA ILE A 46 -4.45 -6.36 -20.44
C ILE A 46 -5.46 -7.41 -20.92
N ASP A 47 -6.42 -7.78 -20.08
CA ASP A 47 -7.54 -8.63 -20.49
C ASP A 47 -8.31 -7.99 -21.66
N TYR A 48 -8.62 -8.76 -22.69
CA TYR A 48 -9.37 -8.29 -23.86
C TYR A 48 -10.81 -7.88 -23.51
N LEU A 49 -11.35 -8.40 -22.41
CA LEU A 49 -12.68 -8.06 -21.87
C LEU A 49 -12.69 -6.75 -21.05
N ASP A 50 -11.52 -6.18 -20.76
CA ASP A 50 -11.44 -4.97 -19.96
C ASP A 50 -11.74 -3.72 -20.81
N PHE A 51 -12.99 -3.29 -20.77
CA PHE A 51 -13.50 -2.15 -21.52
C PHE A 51 -12.94 -0.79 -21.06
N ALA A 52 -12.27 -0.72 -19.91
CA ALA A 52 -11.61 0.50 -19.45
C ALA A 52 -10.24 0.70 -20.10
N SER A 53 -9.71 -0.32 -20.81
CA SER A 53 -8.51 -0.17 -21.63
C SER A 53 -8.79 0.62 -22.92
N PRO A 54 -7.84 1.44 -23.39
CA PRO A 54 -8.04 2.25 -24.60
C PRO A 54 -8.14 1.40 -25.87
N VAL A 55 -7.49 0.22 -25.88
CA VAL A 55 -7.47 -0.73 -27.00
C VAL A 55 -7.60 -2.14 -26.43
N SER A 56 -8.44 -2.99 -27.02
CA SER A 56 -8.63 -4.36 -26.54
C SER A 56 -7.30 -5.12 -26.45
N GLY A 57 -7.00 -5.67 -25.27
CA GLY A 57 -5.77 -6.41 -25.00
C GLY A 57 -4.55 -5.54 -24.63
N LEU A 58 -4.66 -4.20 -24.69
CA LEU A 58 -3.53 -3.28 -24.47
C LEU A 58 -3.93 -2.09 -23.58
N GLY A 59 -3.17 -1.84 -22.53
CA GLY A 59 -3.38 -0.69 -21.66
C GLY A 59 -2.16 -0.37 -20.81
N SER A 60 -2.36 0.45 -19.78
CA SER A 60 -1.31 0.79 -18.82
C SER A 60 -1.44 -0.02 -17.53
N LYS A 61 -0.34 -0.08 -16.79
CA LYS A 61 -0.30 -0.51 -15.39
C LYS A 61 0.28 0.61 -14.54
N VAL A 62 -0.13 0.65 -13.28
CA VAL A 62 0.37 1.59 -12.30
C VAL A 62 0.84 0.88 -11.05
N GLY A 63 2.03 1.25 -10.60
CA GLY A 63 2.60 0.90 -9.32
C GLY A 63 2.58 2.10 -8.38
N PHE A 64 2.19 1.88 -7.13
CA PHE A 64 2.23 2.87 -6.06
C PHE A 64 3.24 2.40 -5.01
N ASP A 65 4.29 3.15 -4.80
CA ASP A 65 5.27 2.88 -3.75
C ASP A 65 4.90 3.67 -2.48
N ALA A 66 4.13 3.02 -1.60
CA ALA A 66 3.74 3.53 -0.30
C ALA A 66 4.67 3.06 0.84
N THR A 67 5.91 2.67 0.54
CA THR A 67 6.90 2.31 1.56
C THR A 67 7.52 3.53 2.25
N ALA A 68 8.15 3.33 3.40
CA ALA A 68 8.94 4.35 4.08
C ALA A 68 10.17 4.73 3.24
N LYS A 69 10.33 6.03 2.98
CA LYS A 69 11.39 6.51 2.07
C LYS A 69 12.72 6.66 2.80
N TRP A 70 13.76 6.08 2.22
CA TRP A 70 15.12 6.05 2.78
C TRP A 70 15.90 7.31 2.41
N PRO A 71 17.04 7.57 3.10
CA PRO A 71 17.99 8.58 2.66
C PRO A 71 18.42 8.32 1.21
N GLY A 72 18.27 9.33 0.35
CA GLY A 72 18.51 9.23 -1.09
C GLY A 72 17.23 9.21 -1.93
N GLU A 73 16.12 8.68 -1.39
CA GLU A 73 14.78 8.79 -1.99
C GLU A 73 14.07 10.08 -1.53
N THR A 74 14.47 10.58 -0.36
CA THR A 74 14.05 11.86 0.18
C THR A 74 15.21 12.55 0.90
N ALA A 75 15.21 13.89 0.90
CA ALA A 75 16.12 14.72 1.68
C ALA A 75 15.53 15.16 3.04
N ARG A 76 14.28 14.75 3.32
CA ARG A 76 13.55 15.13 4.54
C ARG A 76 13.77 14.09 5.65
N GLU A 77 13.71 14.54 6.90
CA GLU A 77 13.56 13.62 8.03
C GLU A 77 12.24 12.85 7.90
N TRP A 78 12.29 11.53 8.06
CA TRP A 78 11.12 10.67 7.94
C TRP A 78 10.40 10.53 9.27
N GLY A 79 9.06 10.51 9.22
CA GLY A 79 8.22 10.34 10.40
C GLY A 79 8.42 8.97 11.06
N ARG A 80 8.33 8.92 12.39
CA ARG A 80 8.33 7.66 13.14
C ARG A 80 6.89 7.21 13.38
N PRO A 81 6.49 6.00 12.93
CA PRO A 81 5.17 5.46 13.22
C PRO A 81 4.91 5.39 14.72
N ILE A 82 3.66 5.62 15.12
CA ILE A 82 3.22 5.43 16.49
C ILE A 82 2.98 3.93 16.69
N ALA A 83 3.57 3.35 17.73
CA ALA A 83 3.33 1.99 18.15
C ALA A 83 2.86 1.97 19.60
N MET A 84 1.94 1.06 19.93
CA MET A 84 1.56 0.83 21.33
C MET A 84 2.70 0.12 22.07
N ASP A 85 2.84 0.43 23.36
CA ASP A 85 3.75 -0.29 24.24
C ASP A 85 3.31 -1.76 24.37
N ALA A 86 4.25 -2.69 24.17
CA ALA A 86 3.94 -4.13 24.13
C ALA A 86 3.41 -4.66 25.47
N ALA A 87 3.87 -4.12 26.62
CA ALA A 87 3.38 -4.54 27.92
C ALA A 87 1.96 -4.03 28.17
N VAL A 88 1.64 -2.83 27.69
CA VAL A 88 0.27 -2.29 27.72
C VAL A 88 -0.66 -3.12 26.83
N GLN A 89 -0.26 -3.42 25.60
CA GLN A 89 -1.07 -4.22 24.68
C GLN A 89 -1.38 -5.60 25.26
N ALA A 90 -0.36 -6.34 25.69
CA ALA A 90 -0.54 -7.68 26.27
C ALA A 90 -1.46 -7.68 27.49
N ARG A 91 -1.36 -6.64 28.33
CA ARG A 91 -2.25 -6.48 29.49
C ARG A 91 -3.71 -6.27 29.06
N ILE A 92 -3.97 -5.43 28.06
CA ILE A 92 -5.33 -5.16 27.59
C ILE A 92 -5.91 -6.37 26.87
N ASP A 93 -5.11 -7.08 26.07
CA ASP A 93 -5.55 -8.30 25.39
C ASP A 93 -6.01 -9.38 26.38
N ALA A 94 -5.31 -9.53 27.51
CA ALA A 94 -5.70 -10.46 28.57
C ALA A 94 -7.01 -10.06 29.27
N LEU A 95 -7.28 -8.76 29.40
CA LEU A 95 -8.50 -8.22 30.01
C LEU A 95 -9.68 -8.20 29.03
N TRP A 96 -9.43 -8.21 27.72
CA TRP A 96 -10.45 -8.00 26.69
C TRP A 96 -11.72 -8.86 26.85
N PRO A 97 -11.64 -10.17 27.16
CA PRO A 97 -12.83 -11.00 27.34
C PRO A 97 -13.70 -10.61 28.54
N GLU A 98 -13.13 -9.94 29.55
CA GLU A 98 -13.82 -9.52 30.77
C GLU A 98 -14.55 -8.18 30.60
N LEU A 99 -14.20 -7.40 29.57
CA LEU A 99 -14.72 -6.04 29.38
C LEU A 99 -16.15 -6.01 28.82
N GLY A 100 -16.65 -7.13 28.28
CA GLY A 100 -17.99 -7.20 27.69
C GLY A 100 -18.19 -6.31 26.46
N LEU A 101 -17.11 -6.05 25.71
CA LEU A 101 -17.07 -5.27 24.48
C LEU A 101 -16.79 -6.16 23.26
#